data_AF-A0A3D0UU24-F1
#
_entry.id   AF-A0A3D0UU24-F1
#
_cell.length_a   1.000
_cell.length_b   1.000
_cell.length_c   1.000
_cell.angle_alpha   90.00
_cell.angle_beta   90.00
_cell.angle_gamma   90.00
#
_symmetry.space_group_name_H-M   'P 1'
#
loop_
_entity.id
_entity.type
_entity.pdbx_description
1 polymer ?
#
loop_
_entity_poly.entity_id
_entity_poly.type
_entity_poly.pdbx_seq_one_letter_code
_entity_poly.pdbx_strand_id
1 'polypeptide(L)'
;MIIGLLSISTVLAGCSTIKTIEDKDTPIIPANCTSRFDGCNTCFVESGNIGGCTRMACEIQQEPKCIQFTPTKEEIQTPTIDQETSLATETPETMSTIPANCTSRFDGCNNCSVENGKTTACTLMYCETPQEPKCTQFK
;
A
#
# COMPACT_ATOMS: atom_id res chain seq x y z
N MET A 1 -48.62 -32.45 61.68
CA MET A 1 -47.82 -33.24 60.70
C MET A 1 -48.67 -33.27 59.43
N ILE A 2 -48.38 -32.65 58.28
CA ILE A 2 -47.18 -32.02 57.70
C ILE A 2 -47.65 -30.84 56.82
N ILE A 3 -46.81 -29.80 56.77
CA ILE A 3 -46.85 -28.63 55.90
C ILE A 3 -46.56 -29.07 54.45
N GLY A 4 -47.27 -28.55 53.44
CA GLY A 4 -46.89 -28.76 52.03
C GLY A 4 -47.44 -27.63 51.16
N LEU A 5 -46.80 -26.47 51.19
CA LEU A 5 -45.83 -25.99 50.19
C LEU A 5 -46.47 -25.56 48.86
N LEU A 6 -46.69 -24.24 48.75
CA LEU A 6 -46.78 -23.49 47.51
C LEU A 6 -45.66 -23.92 46.55
N SER A 7 -46.01 -24.19 45.30
CA SER A 7 -45.05 -24.28 44.20
C SER A 7 -45.58 -23.47 43.03
N ILE A 8 -45.42 -22.16 43.13
CA ILE A 8 -45.52 -21.24 41.99
C ILE A 8 -44.24 -21.48 41.19
N SER A 9 -44.30 -22.35 40.18
CA SER A 9 -43.22 -22.45 39.19
C SER A 9 -43.35 -21.29 38.20
N THR A 10 -42.93 -20.10 38.63
CA THR A 10 -42.50 -19.05 37.71
C THR A 10 -41.21 -19.54 37.03
N VAL A 11 -41.33 -20.15 35.85
CA VAL A 11 -40.15 -20.34 35.01
C VAL A 11 -39.98 -19.08 34.18
N LEU A 12 -38.92 -18.36 34.53
CA LEU A 12 -38.43 -17.12 33.98
C LEU A 12 -38.44 -17.11 32.45
N ALA A 13 -38.76 -15.93 31.93
CA ALA A 13 -38.41 -15.48 30.60
C ALA A 13 -36.95 -15.85 30.27
N GLY A 14 -36.77 -16.87 29.43
CA GLY A 14 -35.52 -17.06 28.72
C GLY A 14 -35.41 -15.97 27.66
N CYS A 15 -34.86 -14.82 28.01
CA CYS A 15 -34.25 -13.95 27.01
C CYS A 15 -33.01 -14.71 26.54
N SER A 16 -33.15 -15.51 25.48
CA SER A 16 -32.00 -16.12 24.81
C SER A 16 -31.10 -14.98 24.38
N THR A 17 -29.99 -14.82 25.08
CA THR A 17 -28.88 -13.99 24.65
C THR A 17 -28.48 -14.50 23.26
N ILE A 18 -28.73 -13.66 22.25
CA ILE A 18 -28.06 -13.78 20.96
C ILE A 18 -26.58 -13.70 21.29
N LYS A 19 -25.91 -14.86 21.36
CA LYS A 19 -24.46 -14.91 21.27
C LYS A 19 -24.15 -14.42 19.87
N THR A 20 -23.77 -13.16 19.75
CA THR A 20 -22.95 -12.71 18.63
C THR A 20 -21.76 -13.65 18.59
N ILE A 21 -21.77 -14.55 17.60
CA ILE A 21 -20.58 -15.30 17.22
C ILE A 21 -19.65 -14.21 16.71
N GLU A 22 -18.77 -13.70 17.58
CA GLU A 22 -17.64 -12.91 17.12
C GLU A 22 -16.85 -13.82 16.19
N ASP A 23 -16.87 -13.46 14.92
CA ASP A 23 -16.18 -14.10 13.82
C ASP A 23 -14.67 -14.10 14.13
N LYS A 24 -14.21 -15.18 14.78
CA LYS A 24 -12.79 -15.43 14.96
C LYS A 24 -12.20 -15.66 13.58
N ASP A 25 -11.24 -14.82 13.22
CA ASP A 25 -10.47 -14.79 11.96
C ASP A 25 -11.04 -13.97 10.80
N THR A 26 -11.72 -12.85 11.04
CA THR A 26 -11.61 -11.75 10.06
C THR A 26 -10.29 -11.00 10.33
N PRO A 27 -9.22 -11.20 9.54
CA PRO A 27 -7.98 -10.47 9.74
C PRO A 27 -8.22 -8.97 9.53
N ILE A 28 -8.10 -8.21 10.62
CA ILE A 28 -8.35 -6.77 10.67
C ILE A 28 -7.40 -6.08 9.70
N ILE A 29 -7.94 -5.31 8.75
CA ILE A 29 -7.13 -4.46 7.87
C ILE A 29 -6.71 -3.23 8.68
N PRO A 30 -5.40 -2.98 8.85
CA PRO A 30 -4.93 -1.80 9.57
C PRO A 30 -5.45 -0.50 8.94
N ALA A 31 -5.68 0.52 9.78
CA ALA A 31 -5.98 1.86 9.28
C ALA A 31 -4.88 2.32 8.30
N ASN A 32 -5.29 3.10 7.30
CA ASN A 32 -4.41 3.61 6.25
C ASN A 32 -3.78 2.55 5.33
N CYS A 33 -4.12 1.27 5.44
CA CYS A 33 -3.65 0.26 4.48
C CYS A 33 -4.28 0.51 3.10
N THR A 34 -3.46 0.57 2.05
CA THR A 34 -3.89 0.72 0.65
C THR A 34 -3.64 -0.54 -0.18
N SER A 35 -2.73 -1.40 0.26
CA SER A 35 -2.44 -2.69 -0.36
C SER A 35 -2.18 -3.75 0.69
N ARG A 36 -2.88 -4.87 0.59
CA ARG A 36 -2.84 -5.98 1.54
C ARG A 36 -2.48 -7.26 0.84
N PHE A 37 -1.55 -8.01 1.41
CA PHE A 37 -1.29 -9.39 1.03
C PHE A 37 -2.16 -10.31 1.88
N ASP A 38 -2.91 -11.20 1.26
CA ASP A 38 -3.84 -12.12 1.94
C ASP A 38 -3.22 -13.48 2.32
N GLY A 39 -1.93 -13.65 2.05
CA GLY A 39 -1.22 -14.92 2.21
C GLY A 39 -0.89 -15.61 0.89
N CYS A 40 -1.45 -15.16 -0.23
CA CYS A 40 -1.08 -15.63 -1.57
C CYS A 40 -1.22 -14.55 -2.66
N ASN A 41 -2.18 -13.66 -2.50
CA ASN A 41 -2.56 -12.65 -3.45
C ASN A 41 -2.37 -11.24 -2.87
N THR A 42 -2.11 -10.29 -3.78
CA THR A 42 -2.10 -8.88 -3.45
C THR A 42 -3.46 -8.28 -3.75
N CYS A 43 -4.01 -7.59 -2.76
CA CYS A 43 -5.32 -6.99 -2.77
C CYS A 43 -5.24 -5.47 -2.63
N PHE A 44 -5.99 -4.75 -3.45
CA PHE A 44 -6.22 -3.33 -3.25
C PHE A 44 -7.22 -3.10 -2.12
N VAL A 45 -6.92 -2.13 -1.25
CA VAL A 45 -7.75 -1.75 -0.11
C VAL A 45 -8.29 -0.34 -0.33
N GLU A 46 -9.61 -0.19 -0.22
CA GLU A 46 -10.30 1.09 -0.26
C GLU A 46 -11.20 1.25 0.97
N SER A 47 -11.02 2.35 1.70
CA SER A 47 -11.81 2.65 2.90
C SER A 47 -11.87 1.48 3.90
N GLY A 48 -10.74 0.78 4.08
CA GLY A 48 -10.62 -0.37 4.97
C GLY A 48 -11.26 -1.67 4.46
N ASN A 49 -11.71 -1.72 3.20
CA ASN A 49 -12.31 -2.90 2.58
C ASN A 49 -11.47 -3.39 1.39
N ILE A 50 -11.54 -4.69 1.10
CA ILE A 50 -10.92 -5.27 -0.09
C ILE A 50 -11.74 -4.90 -1.33
N GLY A 51 -11.15 -4.15 -2.26
CA GLY A 51 -11.77 -3.85 -3.55
C GLY A 51 -11.57 -4.97 -4.58
N GLY A 52 -10.40 -5.62 -4.56
CA GLY A 52 -10.08 -6.73 -5.44
C GLY A 52 -8.67 -7.26 -5.23
N CYS A 53 -8.41 -8.49 -5.66
CA CYS A 53 -7.13 -9.17 -5.50
C CYS A 53 -6.65 -9.81 -6.81
N THR A 54 -5.35 -10.04 -6.91
CA THR A 54 -4.79 -11.01 -7.86
C THR A 54 -5.41 -12.40 -7.63
N ARG A 55 -5.30 -13.31 -8.61
CA ARG A 55 -5.81 -14.69 -8.52
C ARG A 55 -4.73 -15.73 -8.84
N MET A 56 -3.61 -15.58 -8.17
CA MET A 56 -2.48 -16.50 -8.21
C MET A 56 -2.75 -17.70 -7.31
N ALA A 57 -2.21 -18.85 -7.69
CA ALA A 57 -2.14 -20.03 -6.83
C ALA A 57 -0.79 -20.04 -6.12
N CYS A 58 -0.79 -20.39 -4.84
CA CYS A 58 0.42 -20.55 -4.05
C CYS A 58 0.46 -21.96 -3.48
N GLU A 59 1.63 -22.56 -3.48
CA GLU A 59 1.85 -23.89 -2.90
C GLU A 59 1.68 -23.87 -1.37
N ILE A 60 2.10 -22.77 -0.74
CA ILE A 60 1.99 -22.54 0.70
C ILE A 60 1.39 -21.16 0.92
N GLN A 61 0.33 -21.11 1.75
CA GLN A 61 -0.23 -19.83 2.21
C GLN A 61 0.68 -19.23 3.29
N GLN A 62 0.99 -17.95 3.14
CA GLN A 62 1.78 -17.16 4.07
C GLN A 62 0.87 -16.33 4.99
N GLU A 63 1.47 -15.70 6.00
CA GLU A 63 0.75 -14.82 6.91
C GLU A 63 0.27 -13.54 6.17
N PRO A 64 -1.01 -13.16 6.30
CA PRO A 64 -1.51 -11.96 5.69
C PRO A 64 -0.93 -10.71 6.36
N LYS A 65 -0.63 -9.68 5.56
CA LYS A 65 -0.07 -8.41 6.07
C LYS A 65 -0.45 -7.24 5.18
N CYS A 66 -0.51 -6.05 5.77
CA CYS A 66 -0.51 -4.83 4.96
C CYS A 66 0.89 -4.64 4.36
N ILE A 67 0.95 -4.37 3.06
CA ILE A 67 2.22 -4.18 2.34
C ILE A 67 2.39 -2.73 1.86
N GLN A 68 1.34 -1.90 1.92
CA GLN A 68 1.42 -0.47 1.64
C GLN A 68 0.41 0.32 2.46
N PHE A 69 0.84 1.47 2.98
CA PHE A 69 0.01 2.42 3.72
C PHE A 69 -0.08 3.76 2.98
N THR A 70 -1.12 4.55 3.24
CA THR A 70 -1.14 5.96 2.83
C THR A 70 -0.02 6.71 3.57
N PRO A 71 0.69 7.63 2.91
CA PRO A 71 1.68 8.47 3.59
C PRO A 71 1.00 9.22 4.73
N THR A 72 1.56 9.14 5.93
CA THR A 72 1.14 10.01 7.03
C THR A 72 1.56 11.44 6.68
N LYS A 73 0.78 12.42 7.12
CA LYS A 73 1.05 13.85 6.88
C LYS A 73 2.45 14.30 7.35
N GLU A 74 3.14 13.52 8.18
CA GLU A 74 4.53 13.73 8.61
C GLU A 74 5.58 13.32 7.55
N GLU A 75 5.22 12.48 6.57
CA GLU A 75 6.06 12.17 5.39
C GLU A 75 5.80 13.14 4.23
N ILE A 76 5.12 14.25 4.51
CA ILE A 76 5.26 15.46 3.71
C ILE A 76 6.45 16.21 4.31
N GLN A 77 7.65 15.65 4.15
CA GLN A 77 8.84 16.50 4.12
C GLN A 77 8.65 17.43 2.93
N THR A 78 8.09 18.58 3.26
CA THR A 78 8.33 19.85 2.57
C THR A 78 9.75 19.78 1.99
N PRO A 79 9.95 19.93 0.67
CA PRO A 79 11.29 20.10 0.16
C PRO A 79 11.87 21.32 0.87
N THR A 80 12.79 21.10 1.80
CA THR A 80 13.65 22.15 2.34
C THR A 80 14.47 22.64 1.16
N ILE A 81 13.99 23.73 0.56
CA ILE A 81 14.76 24.56 -0.34
C ILE A 81 15.83 25.23 0.52
N ASP A 82 16.93 24.51 0.72
CA ASP A 82 18.15 25.07 1.25
C ASP A 82 19.08 25.30 0.05
N GLN A 83 18.85 26.47 -0.52
CA GLN A 83 19.77 27.34 -1.26
C GLN A 83 21.08 26.73 -1.78
N GLU A 84 21.20 26.82 -3.10
CA GLU A 84 22.43 27.01 -3.87
C GLU A 84 23.63 27.50 -3.05
N THR A 85 24.64 26.64 -2.92
CA THR A 85 26.02 27.06 -2.69
C THR A 85 26.92 26.20 -3.56
N SER A 86 27.39 26.82 -4.64
CA SER A 86 28.44 26.34 -5.51
C SER A 86 29.73 26.09 -4.71
N LEU A 87 30.18 24.84 -4.60
CA LEU A 87 31.61 24.56 -4.64
C LEU A 87 31.86 23.10 -5.01
N ALA A 88 32.64 22.93 -6.08
CA ALA A 88 33.00 21.66 -6.67
C ALA A 88 33.63 20.70 -5.64
N THR A 89 33.17 19.46 -5.62
CA THR A 89 33.97 18.31 -5.20
C THR A 89 33.48 17.11 -5.97
N GLU A 90 34.32 16.65 -6.89
CA GLU A 90 34.13 15.43 -7.67
C GLU A 90 34.11 14.22 -6.72
N THR A 91 33.00 13.50 -6.65
CA THR A 91 33.01 12.04 -6.45
C THR A 91 31.73 11.45 -7.06
N PRO A 92 31.81 10.37 -7.87
CA PRO A 92 30.72 9.90 -8.71
C PRO A 92 29.96 8.73 -8.09
N GLU A 93 28.77 8.96 -7.55
CA GLU A 93 27.79 7.91 -7.27
C GLU A 93 26.39 8.36 -7.70
N THR A 94 26.13 8.16 -9.00
CA THR A 94 24.87 7.74 -9.63
C THR A 94 23.52 8.13 -8.99
N MET A 95 23.36 9.38 -8.55
CA MET A 95 22.05 10.02 -8.60
C MET A 95 21.77 10.37 -10.07
N SER A 96 20.93 9.55 -10.71
CA SER A 96 20.43 9.71 -12.10
C SER A 96 19.66 11.03 -12.26
N THR A 97 20.38 12.14 -12.24
CA THR A 97 19.85 13.48 -12.39
C THR A 97 19.54 13.69 -13.86
N ILE A 98 18.27 13.94 -14.17
CA ILE A 98 17.85 14.20 -15.56
C ILE A 98 18.40 15.57 -15.96
N PRO A 99 19.15 15.68 -17.07
CA PRO A 99 19.66 16.98 -17.53
C PRO A 99 18.52 17.98 -17.73
N ALA A 100 18.72 19.24 -17.34
CA ALA A 100 17.68 20.27 -17.42
C ALA A 100 17.18 20.51 -18.86
N ASN A 101 18.05 20.30 -19.85
CA ASN A 101 17.72 20.39 -21.27
C ASN A 101 17.21 19.08 -21.86
N CYS A 102 16.97 18.02 -21.09
CA CYS A 102 16.35 16.80 -21.58
C CYS A 102 14.86 17.01 -21.87
N THR A 103 14.37 16.57 -23.04
CA THR A 103 12.94 16.58 -23.41
C THR A 103 12.33 15.19 -23.44
N SER A 104 13.14 14.17 -23.68
CA SER A 104 12.72 12.77 -23.68
C SER A 104 13.77 11.93 -22.97
N ARG A 105 13.34 11.04 -22.09
CA ARG A 105 14.20 10.14 -21.32
C ARG A 105 13.69 8.71 -21.42
N PHE A 106 14.60 7.78 -21.48
CA PHE A 106 14.34 6.38 -21.18
C PHE A 106 14.69 6.11 -19.72
N ASP A 107 13.73 5.60 -18.94
CA ASP A 107 13.90 5.39 -17.50
C ASP A 107 14.47 4.02 -17.11
N GLY A 108 14.83 3.21 -18.12
CA GLY A 108 15.25 1.83 -17.95
C GLY A 108 14.22 0.82 -18.48
N CYS A 109 12.98 1.25 -18.73
CA CYS A 109 11.91 0.39 -19.23
C CYS A 109 10.93 1.12 -20.16
N ASN A 110 10.70 2.39 -19.86
CA ASN A 110 9.68 3.23 -20.45
C ASN A 110 10.28 4.47 -21.10
N ASN A 111 9.59 4.94 -22.13
CA ASN A 111 9.89 6.22 -22.73
C ASN A 111 9.06 7.29 -22.05
N CYS A 112 9.73 8.33 -21.59
CA CYS A 112 9.19 9.39 -20.78
C CYS A 112 9.41 10.76 -21.42
N SER A 113 8.41 11.62 -21.32
CA SER A 113 8.54 13.05 -21.59
C SER A 113 9.12 13.76 -20.37
N VAL A 114 10.00 14.73 -20.62
CA VAL A 114 10.69 15.51 -19.59
C VAL A 114 10.45 16.99 -19.84
N GLU A 115 10.16 17.73 -18.76
CA GLU A 115 10.07 19.17 -18.75
C GLU A 115 10.82 19.73 -17.54
N ASN A 116 11.74 20.66 -17.78
CA ASN A 116 12.56 21.32 -16.74
C ASN A 116 13.26 20.32 -15.80
N GLY A 117 13.88 19.29 -16.39
CA GLY A 117 14.59 18.25 -15.62
C GLY A 117 13.68 17.28 -14.86
N LYS A 118 12.35 17.33 -15.06
CA LYS A 118 11.40 16.44 -14.40
C LYS A 118 10.59 15.64 -15.41
N THR A 119 10.44 14.34 -15.14
CA THR A 119 9.54 13.47 -15.91
C THR A 119 8.09 13.90 -15.73
N THR A 120 7.36 14.08 -16.83
CA THR A 120 5.94 14.51 -16.83
C THR A 120 4.99 13.37 -17.20
N ALA A 121 5.38 12.48 -18.12
CA ALA A 121 4.60 11.32 -18.54
C ALA A 121 5.54 10.20 -19.01
N CYS A 122 5.10 8.95 -18.88
CA CYS A 122 5.82 7.78 -19.39
C CYS A 122 4.86 6.76 -20.01
N THR A 123 5.38 5.92 -20.89
CA THR A 123 4.73 4.64 -21.21
C THR A 123 4.67 3.75 -19.94
N LEU A 124 3.81 2.72 -19.95
CA LEU A 124 3.66 1.77 -18.83
C LEU A 124 3.94 0.32 -19.28
N MET A 125 5.01 0.15 -20.03
CA MET A 125 5.48 -1.14 -20.50
C MET A 125 6.23 -1.87 -19.38
N TYR A 126 6.08 -3.20 -19.37
CA TYR A 126 6.89 -4.09 -18.56
C TYR A 126 8.17 -4.49 -19.31
N CYS A 127 9.26 -4.61 -18.57
CA CYS A 127 10.50 -5.22 -19.01
C CYS A 127 11.01 -6.12 -17.88
N GLU A 128 11.45 -7.32 -18.25
CA GLU A 128 11.96 -8.30 -17.29
C GLU A 128 13.30 -7.86 -16.69
N THR A 129 14.15 -7.24 -17.51
CA THR A 129 15.44 -6.69 -17.09
C THR A 129 15.52 -5.21 -17.48
N PRO A 130 15.44 -4.28 -16.51
CA PRO A 130 15.61 -2.85 -16.76
C PRO A 130 17.02 -2.55 -17.31
N GLN A 131 17.09 -1.62 -18.27
CA GLN A 131 18.38 -1.16 -18.82
C GLN A 131 18.79 0.16 -18.16
N GLU A 132 19.98 0.68 -18.52
CA GLU A 132 20.47 1.94 -17.98
C GLU A 132 19.59 3.13 -18.44
N PRO A 133 19.12 3.97 -17.50
CA PRO A 133 18.33 5.15 -17.86
C PRO A 133 19.20 6.18 -18.57
N LYS A 134 18.65 6.80 -19.61
CA LYS A 134 19.36 7.82 -20.38
C LYS A 134 18.42 8.86 -20.95
N CYS A 135 18.91 10.09 -21.07
CA CYS A 135 18.23 11.07 -21.91
C CYS A 135 18.32 10.62 -23.37
N THR A 136 17.19 10.58 -24.06
CA THR A 136 17.11 10.20 -25.48
C THR A 136 16.97 11.41 -26.39
N GLN A 137 16.57 12.56 -25.85
CA GLN A 137 16.44 13.80 -26.61
C GLN A 137 16.66 15.03 -25.72
N PHE A 138 17.33 16.03 -26.27
CA PHE A 138 17.57 17.33 -25.63
C PHE A 138 16.86 18.47 -26.39
N LYS A 139 16.57 19.59 -25.71
CA LYS A 139 16.16 20.88 -26.29
C LYS A 139 17.32 21.53 -27.03
#